data_AF-A0A552L674-F1
#
_entry.id   AF-A0A552L674-F1
#
_cell.length_a   1.000
_cell.length_b   1.000
_cell.length_c   1.000
_cell.angle_alpha   90.00
_cell.angle_beta   90.00
_cell.angle_gamma   90.00
#
_symmetry.space_group_name_H-M   'P 1'
#
loop_
_entity.id
_entity.type
_entity.pdbx_description
1 polymer ?
#
loop_
_entity_poly.entity_id
_entity_poly.type
_entity_poly.pdbx_seq_one_letter_code
_entity_poly.pdbx_strand_id
1 'polypeptide(L)' 'MVVELDERENYGEARFVAIGLLDGRVVVIVYTEPDDQTIRIISLRKALSYEGKHYEQYLKNRLK' A
#
# COMPACT_ATOMS: atom_id res chain seq x y z
N MET A 1 7.58 4.71 0.21
CA MET A 1 6.26 4.11 -0.03
C MET A 1 6.28 3.44 -1.39
N VAL A 2 5.63 2.29 -1.52
CA VAL A 2 5.32 1.64 -2.80
C VAL A 2 3.81 1.60 -2.93
N VAL A 3 3.30 1.82 -4.14
CA VAL A 3 1.87 1.76 -4.45
C VAL A 3 1.72 0.90 -5.70
N GLU A 4 0.78 -0.04 -5.64
CA GLU A 4 0.45 -0.92 -6.75
C GLU A 4 -1.08 -0.98 -6.91
N LEU A 5 -1.55 -1.19 -8.14
CA LEU A 5 -2.97 -1.43 -8.41
C LEU A 5 -3.34 -2.83 -7.89
N ASP A 6 -4.46 -2.93 -7.18
CA ASP A 6 -4.99 -4.19 -6.67
C ASP A 6 -5.78 -4.92 -7.77
N GLU A 7 -5.07 -5.73 -8.55
CA GLU A 7 -5.63 -6.49 -9.68
C GLU A 7 -6.12 -7.89 -9.28
N ARG A 8 -6.23 -8.19 -7.97
CA ARG A 8 -6.61 -9.53 -7.49
C ARG A 8 -8.04 -9.91 -7.85
N GLU A 9 -8.95 -8.94 -7.90
CA GLU A 9 -10.36 -9.13 -8.20
C GLU A 9 -10.90 -7.91 -8.96
N ASN A 10 -12.01 -8.08 -9.69
CA ASN A 10 -12.75 -6.95 -10.23
C ASN A 10 -13.70 -6.39 -9.17
N TYR A 11 -13.23 -5.38 -8.43
CA TYR A 11 -14.00 -4.73 -7.36
C TYR A 11 -15.05 -3.71 -7.85
N GLY A 12 -15.15 -3.47 -9.16
CA GLY A 12 -16.01 -2.42 -9.73
C GLY A 12 -15.48 -0.99 -9.55
N GLU A 13 -14.29 -0.85 -8.95
CA GLU A 13 -13.57 0.40 -8.74
C GLU A 13 -12.05 0.12 -8.74
N ALA A 14 -11.23 1.14 -9.04
CA ALA A 14 -9.79 1.03 -8.90
C ALA A 14 -9.41 1.00 -7.41
N ARG A 15 -8.68 -0.03 -6.98
CA ARG A 15 -8.13 -0.12 -5.64
C ARG A 15 -6.63 -0.13 -5.69
N PHE A 16 -6.01 0.50 -4.71
CA PHE A 16 -4.57 0.60 -4.60
C PHE A 16 -4.12 -0.02 -3.29
N VAL A 17 -3.03 -0.79 -3.35
CA VAL A 17 -2.31 -1.27 -2.18
C VAL A 17 -1.05 -0.44 -2.03
N ALA A 18 -0.98 0.33 -0.95
CA ALA A 18 0.21 1.07 -0.56
C ALA A 18 0.90 0.41 0.64
N ILE A 19 2.22 0.28 0.57
CA ILE A 19 3.06 -0.10 1.71
C ILE A 19 4.07 1.01 2.02
N GLY A 20 4.13 1.39 3.28
CA GLY A 20 4.89 2.57 3.72
C GLY A 20 5.22 2.57 5.20
N LEU A 21 6.06 3.52 5.60
CA LEU A 21 6.35 3.79 7.00
C LEU A 21 5.38 4.84 7.52
N LEU A 22 4.68 4.54 8.62
CA LEU A 22 3.80 5.45 9.33
C LEU A 22 4.14 5.35 10.82
N ASP A 23 4.55 6.47 11.42
CA ASP A 23 4.93 6.55 12.84
C ASP A 23 5.88 5.42 13.29
N GLY A 24 6.95 5.23 12.51
CA GLY A 24 7.96 4.19 12.78
C GLY A 24 7.52 2.75 12.52
N ARG A 25 6.31 2.52 11.98
CA ARG A 25 5.77 1.18 11.68
C ARG A 25 5.54 1.00 10.19
N VAL A 26 5.89 -0.16 9.66
CA VAL A 26 5.50 -0.50 8.29
C VAL A 26 4.01 -0.87 8.28
N VAL A 27 3.24 -0.16 7.47
CA VAL A 27 1.79 -0.33 7.32
C VAL A 27 1.44 -0.65 5.87
N VAL A 28 0.35 -1.39 5.69
CA VAL A 28 -0.31 -1.61 4.42
C VAL A 28 -1.64 -0.87 4.45
N ILE A 29 -1.89 -0.10 3.40
CA ILE A 29 -3.11 0.67 3.17
C ILE A 29 -3.75 0.14 1.89
N VAL A 30 -5.02 -0.22 1.96
CA VAL A 30 -5.85 -0.44 0.78
C VAL A 30 -6.81 0.73 0.68
N TYR A 31 -6.84 1.40 -0.46
CA TYR A 31 -7.68 2.57 -0.67
C TYR A 31 -8.21 2.64 -2.10
N THR A 32 -9.21 3.47 -2.31
CA THR A 32 -9.80 3.81 -3.61
C THR A 32 -9.89 5.33 -3.73
N GLU A 33 -9.82 5.83 -4.95
CA GLU A 33 -9.95 7.24 -5.30
C GLU A 33 -11.17 7.39 -6.20
N PRO A 34 -12.40 7.45 -5.65
CA PRO A 34 -13.63 7.48 -6.46
C PRO A 34 -13.77 8.78 -7.25
N ASP A 35 -13.09 9.85 -6.84
CA ASP A 35 -13.01 11.15 -7.50
C ASP A 35 -11.70 11.86 -7.12
N ASP A 36 -11.38 12.96 -7.80
CA ASP A 36 -10.13 13.72 -7.62
C ASP A 36 -9.95 14.37 -6.24
N GLN A 37 -10.99 14.38 -5.40
CA GLN A 37 -10.98 15.04 -4.08
C GLN A 37 -11.06 14.05 -2.91
N THR A 38 -11.34 12.78 -3.18
CA THR A 38 -11.66 11.79 -2.17
C THR A 38 -10.67 10.64 -2.20
N ILE A 39 -9.95 10.44 -1.10
CA ILE A 39 -9.23 9.19 -0.82
C ILE A 39 -10.05 8.43 0.22
N ARG A 40 -10.62 7.29 -0.18
CA ARG A 40 -11.35 6.40 0.74
C ARG A 40 -10.46 5.26 1.16
N ILE A 41 -10.09 5.24 2.44
CA ILE A 41 -9.37 4.11 3.04
C ILE A 41 -10.34 2.94 3.22
N ILE A 42 -10.01 1.80 2.63
CA ILE A 42 -10.74 0.55 2.75
C ILE A 42 -10.16 -0.28 3.89
N SER A 43 -8.83 -0.30 4.02
CA SER A 43 -8.12 -1.00 5.08
C SER A 43 -6.83 -0.28 5.44
N LEU A 44 -6.56 -0.14 6.74
CA LEU A 44 -5.27 0.27 7.26
C LEU A 44 -4.84 -0.78 8.29
N ARG A 45 -3.69 -1.40 8.07
CA ARG A 45 -3.16 -2.40 9.00
C ARG A 45 -1.64 -2.35 9.08
N LYS A 46 -1.11 -2.89 10.16
CA LYS A 46 0.31 -3.23 10.25
C LYS A 46 0.66 -4.22 9.12
N ALA A 47 1.79 -4.01 8.48
CA ALA A 47 2.32 -4.94 7.50
C ALA A 47 2.64 -6.28 8.17
N LEU A 48 2.35 -7.38 7.47
CA LEU A 48 2.79 -8.71 7.89
C LEU A 48 4.31 -8.79 7.71
N SER A 49 4.94 -9.71 8.44
CA SER A 49 6.41 -9.83 8.47
C SER A 49 7.02 -10.00 7.07
N TYR A 50 6.35 -10.71 6.15
CA TYR A 50 6.83 -10.89 4.78
C TYR A 50 6.66 -9.63 3.91
N GLU A 51 5.56 -8.90 4.09
CA GLU A 51 5.31 -7.63 3.39
C GLU A 51 6.32 -6.56 3.82
N GLY A 52 6.60 -6.50 5.13
CA GLY A 52 7.63 -5.62 5.68
C GLY A 52 9.01 -5.92 5.11
N LYS A 53 9.40 -7.20 5.04
CA LYS A 53 10.68 -7.61 4.41
C LYS A 53 10.74 -7.24 2.93
N HIS A 54 9.65 -7.42 2.19
CA HIS A 54 9.59 -7.04 0.78
C HIS A 54 9.80 -5.52 0.63
N TYR A 55 9.13 -4.71 1.46
CA TYR A 55 9.28 -3.27 1.46
C TYR A 55 10.71 -2.83 1.83
N GLU A 56 11.33 -3.44 2.83
CA GLU A 56 12.73 -3.19 3.18
C GLU A 56 13.68 -3.51 2.01
N GLN A 57 13.45 -4.62 1.31
CA GLN A 57 14.26 -4.98 0.15
C GLN A 57 14.06 -4.00 -1.01
N TYR A 58 12.83 -3.58 -1.26
CA TYR A 58 12.53 -2.52 -2.23
C TYR A 58 13.30 -1.24 -1.90
N LEU A 59 13.30 -0.81 -0.62
CA LEU A 59 14.04 0.37 -0.18
C LEU A 59 15.55 0.21 -0.39
N LYS A 60 16.13 -0.96 -0.08
CA LYS A 60 17.55 -1.24 -0.31
C LYS A 60 17.94 -1.18 -1.78
N ASN A 61 17.07 -1.69 -2.67
CA ASN A 61 17.33 -1.68 -4.11
C ASN A 61 17.26 -0.27 -4.71
N ARG A 62 16.45 0.62 -4.13
CA ARG A 62 16.30 2.01 -4.60
C ARG A 62 17.35 3.00 -4.07
N LEU A 63 18.06 2.63 -3.01
CA LEU A 63 19.10 3.46 -2.37
C LEU A 63 20.52 3.05 -2.78
N LYS A 64 20.64 2.08 -3.69
CA LYS A 64 21.88 1.77 -4.41
C LYS A 64 21.95 2.60 -5.69
#